data_AF-A0A1T4M7I6-F1
#
_entry.id   AF-A0A1T4M7I6-F1
#
_cell.length_a   1.000
_cell.length_b   1.000
_cell.length_c   1.000
_cell.angle_alpha   90.00
_cell.angle_beta   90.00
_cell.angle_gamma   90.00
#
_symmetry.space_group_name_H-M   'P 1'
#
loop_
_entity.id
_entity.type
_entity.pdbx_description
1 polymer ?
#
loop_
_entity_poly.entity_id
_entity_poly.type
_entity_poly.pdbx_seq_one_letter_code
_entity_poly.pdbx_strand_id
1 'polypeptide(L)' 'MAIEKTKEFKTLLRDCYMIEAKNAELKNNLAYDTTLSYGINCMYIQGAITLFASNVLRISRLMEK' A
#
# COMPACT_ATOMS: atom_id res chain seq x y z
N MET A 1 23.87 10.02 12.81
CA MET A 1 24.72 8.82 13.04
C MET A 1 24.43 8.02 14.30
N ALA A 2 24.25 8.59 15.50
CA ALA A 2 23.95 7.78 16.71
C ALA A 2 22.50 7.26 16.74
N ILE A 3 21.54 8.06 16.30
CA ILE A 3 20.10 7.75 16.32
C ILE A 3 19.74 6.64 15.30
N GLU A 4 20.33 6.68 14.11
CA GLU A 4 20.07 5.69 13.04
C GLU A 4 20.47 4.26 13.42
N LYS A 5 21.43 4.12 14.35
CA LYS A 5 21.90 2.82 14.83
C LYS A 5 21.02 2.23 15.92
N THR A 6 20.12 3.02 16.52
CA THR A 6 19.20 2.56 17.56
C THR A 6 18.25 1.51 17.01
N LYS A 7 17.82 0.58 17.87
CA LYS A 7 16.85 -0.45 17.48
C LYS A 7 15.52 0.18 17.06
N GLU A 8 15.07 1.18 17.80
CA GLU A 8 13.81 1.89 17.54
C GLU A 8 13.79 2.53 16.16
N PHE A 9 14.85 3.27 15.79
CA PHE A 9 14.96 3.86 14.46
C PHE A 9 14.92 2.80 13.34
N LYS A 10 15.65 1.69 13.52
CA LYS A 10 15.67 0.60 12.54
C LYS A 10 14.30 -0.06 12.35
N THR A 11 13.55 -0.23 13.45
CA THR A 11 12.18 -0.77 13.39
C THR A 11 11.26 0.18 12.64
N LEU A 12 11.26 1.47 13.01
CA LEU A 12 10.44 2.48 12.33
C LEU A 12 10.79 2.60 10.85
N LEU A 13 12.07 2.58 10.51
CA LEU A 13 12.53 2.63 9.12
C LEU A 13 12.03 1.42 8.33
N ARG A 14 12.09 0.21 8.91
CA ARG A 14 11.55 -1.01 8.29
C ARG A 14 10.04 -0.87 8.05
N ASP A 15 9.30 -0.34 9.03
CA ASP A 15 7.85 -0.14 8.91
C ASP A 15 7.52 0.85 7.80
N CYS A 16 8.24 1.98 7.73
CA CYS A 16 8.11 2.95 6.64
C CYS A 16 8.37 2.29 5.28
N TYR A 17 9.44 1.51 5.13
CA TYR A 17 9.71 0.80 3.87
C TYR A 17 8.60 -0.18 3.48
N MET A 18 8.01 -0.88 4.45
CA MET A 18 6.87 -1.77 4.18
C MET A 18 5.64 -0.98 3.71
N ILE A 19 5.37 0.17 4.33
CA ILE A 19 4.27 1.07 3.94
C ILE A 19 4.50 1.66 2.56
N GLU A 20 5.71 2.14 2.26
CA GLU A 20 6.07 2.71 0.96
C GLU A 20 5.96 1.69 -0.16
N ALA A 21 6.43 0.46 0.06
CA ALA A 21 6.27 -0.63 -0.90
C ALA A 21 4.79 -0.93 -1.16
N LYS A 22 3.95 -0.91 -0.12
CA LYS A 22 2.50 -1.12 -0.30
C LYS A 22 1.84 0.04 -1.05
N ASN A 23 2.20 1.27 -0.73
CA ASN A 23 1.68 2.45 -1.42
C ASN A 23 2.09 2.47 -2.90
N ALA A 24 3.33 2.06 -3.21
CA ALA A 24 3.79 1.92 -4.59
C ALA A 24 2.98 0.85 -5.35
N GLU A 25 2.68 -0.30 -4.73
CA GLU A 25 1.79 -1.32 -5.33
C GLU A 25 0.39 -0.76 -5.61
N LEU A 26 -0.22 -0.07 -4.62
CA LEU A 26 -1.56 0.50 -4.77
C LEU A 26 -1.63 1.54 -5.89
N LYS A 27 -0.65 2.44 -5.97
CA LYS A 27 -0.61 3.50 -6.99
C LYS A 27 -0.30 2.92 -8.38
N ASN A 28 0.81 2.20 -8.51
CA ASN A 28 1.33 1.81 -9.82
C ASN A 28 0.54 0.63 -10.43
N ASN A 29 0.13 -0.35 -9.63
CA ASN A 29 -0.49 -1.56 -10.15
C ASN A 29 -2.02 -1.50 -10.13
N LEU A 30 -2.60 -0.70 -9.24
CA LEU A 30 -4.06 -0.63 -9.03
C LEU A 30 -4.62 0.78 -9.20
N ALA A 31 -3.82 1.70 -9.76
CA ALA A 31 -4.21 3.05 -10.14
C ALA A 31 -4.86 3.86 -8.99
N TYR A 32 -4.43 3.64 -7.74
CA TYR A 32 -5.04 4.27 -6.56
C TYR A 32 -4.93 5.80 -6.55
N ASP A 33 -3.87 6.36 -7.13
CA ASP A 33 -3.69 7.83 -7.23
C ASP A 33 -4.38 8.45 -8.44
N THR A 34 -5.02 7.64 -9.28
CA THR A 34 -5.69 8.09 -10.49
C THR A 34 -7.20 8.01 -10.30
N THR A 35 -7.90 9.10 -10.55
CA THR A 35 -9.37 9.13 -10.40
C THR A 35 -10.03 8.62 -11.68
N LEU A 36 -10.89 7.61 -11.55
CA LEU A 36 -11.69 7.09 -12.67
C LEU A 36 -13.00 7.86 -12.90
N SER A 37 -13.54 8.48 -11.84
CA SER A 37 -14.82 9.21 -11.89
C SER A 37 -14.83 10.39 -10.92
N TYR A 38 -15.52 11.45 -11.29
CA TYR A 38 -15.65 12.65 -10.47
C TYR A 38 -16.51 12.39 -9.22
N GLY A 39 -16.18 13.09 -8.13
CA GLY A 39 -16.95 13.10 -6.88
C GLY A 39 -16.34 12.26 -5.76
N ILE A 40 -16.42 12.79 -4.52
CA ILE A 40 -15.76 12.20 -3.35
C ILE A 40 -16.28 10.79 -3.02
N ASN A 41 -17.57 10.53 -3.23
CA ASN A 41 -18.17 9.21 -3.02
C ASN A 41 -17.59 8.16 -3.98
N CYS A 42 -17.39 8.52 -5.24
CA CYS A 42 -16.76 7.64 -6.22
C CYS A 42 -15.31 7.35 -5.85
N MET A 43 -14.56 8.36 -5.38
CA MET A 43 -13.18 8.19 -4.91
C MET A 43 -13.11 7.29 -3.67
N TYR A 44 -14.05 7.40 -2.73
CA TYR A 44 -14.12 6.50 -1.57
C TYR A 44 -14.37 5.05 -1.98
N ILE A 45 -15.33 4.82 -2.88
CA ILE A 45 -15.63 3.47 -3.39
C ILE A 45 -14.44 2.91 -4.17
N GLN A 46 -13.84 3.71 -5.05
CA GLN A 46 -12.64 3.32 -5.79
C GLN A 46 -11.52 2.94 -4.83
N GLY A 47 -11.24 3.76 -3.83
CA GLY A 47 -10.22 3.47 -2.83
C GLY A 47 -10.49 2.18 -2.05
N ALA A 48 -11.73 1.95 -1.63
CA ALA A 48 -12.13 0.74 -0.92
C ALA A 48 -11.97 -0.51 -1.78
N ILE A 49 -12.39 -0.46 -3.05
CA ILE A 49 -12.26 -1.57 -4.00
C ILE A 49 -10.79 -1.86 -4.29
N THR A 50 -9.97 -0.84 -4.52
CA THR A 50 -8.53 -1.01 -4.77
C THR A 50 -7.83 -1.68 -3.60
N LEU A 51 -8.11 -1.26 -2.35
CA LEU A 51 -7.56 -1.89 -1.16
C LEU A 51 -8.00 -3.37 -1.03
N PHE A 52 -9.28 -3.64 -1.27
CA PHE A 52 -9.82 -5.01 -1.26
C PHE A 52 -9.14 -5.89 -2.31
N ALA A 53 -9.09 -5.44 -3.57
CA ALA A 53 -8.47 -6.18 -4.67
C ALA A 53 -6.98 -6.44 -4.40
N SER A 54 -6.27 -5.46 -3.85
CA SER A 54 -4.86 -5.62 -3.47
C SER A 54 -4.63 -6.76 -2.47
N ASN A 55 -5.53 -6.90 -1.49
CA ASN A 55 -5.46 -7.98 -0.50
C ASN A 55 -5.82 -9.33 -1.11
N VAL A 56 -6.82 -9.40 -1.99
CA VAL A 56 -7.19 -10.62 -2.71
C VAL A 56 -6.02 -11.12 -3.58
N LEU A 57 -5.38 -10.23 -4.35
CA LEU A 57 -4.21 -10.57 -5.16
C LEU A 57 -3.04 -11.08 -4.30
N ARG A 58 -2.86 -10.50 -3.10
CA ARG A 58 -1.85 -10.98 -2.16
C ARG A 58 -2.13 -12.40 -1.68
N ILE A 59 -3.37 -12.72 -1.33
CA ILE A 59 -3.78 -14.06 -0.90
C ILE A 59 -3.58 -15.06 -2.05
N SER A 60 -4.02 -14.73 -3.27
CA SER A 60 -3.84 -15.59 -4.45
C SER A 60 -2.37 -15.97 -4.67
N ARG A 61 -1.47 -14.98 -4.66
CA ARG A 61 -0.02 -15.20 -4.81
C ARG A 61 0.60 -16.05 -3.70
N LEU A 62 0.01 -16.04 -2.50
CA LEU A 62 0.45 -16.88 -1.39
C LEU A 62 -0.06 -18.31 -1.51
N MET A 63 -1.23 -18.52 -2.15
CA MET A 63 -1.79 -19.84 -2.42
C MET A 63 -1.13 -20.54 -3.62
N GLU A 64 -0.58 -19.78 -4.56
CA GLU A 64 0.18 -20.29 -5.72
C GLU A 64 1.61 -20.75 -5.36
N LYS A 65 2.04 -20.56 -4.11
CA LYS A 65 3.30 -21.05 -3.55
C LYS A 65 3.11 -22.35 -2.80
#